data_AF-A0A538SYV2-F1
#
_entry.id   AF-A0A538SYV2-F1
#
_cell.length_a   1.000
_cell.length_b   1.000
_cell.length_c   1.000
_cell.angle_alpha   90.00
_cell.angle_beta   90.00
_cell.angle_gamma   90.00
#
_symmetry.space_group_name_H-M   'P 1'
#
loop_
_entity.id
_entity.type
_entity.pdbx_description
1 polymer ?
#
loop_
_entity_poly.entity_id
_entity_poly.type
_entity_poly.pdbx_seq_one_letter_code
_entity_poly.pdbx_strand_id
1 'polypeptide(L)' 'MPELKDSQTAFALDFGGGATVPLRARWGVRGDLRALVAFPASDAPGLSTGGTADPIWMERVTVGLDYRF' A
#
# COMPACT_ATOMS: atom_id res chain seq x y z
N MET A 1 -9.14 9.32 -7.77
CA MET A 1 -8.33 8.09 -7.62
C MET A 1 -9.19 6.91 -8.08
N PRO A 2 -8.62 5.87 -8.69
CA PRO A 2 -9.36 4.64 -8.95
C PRO A 2 -9.84 4.05 -7.62
N GLU A 3 -11.15 3.88 -7.50
CA GLU A 3 -11.82 3.38 -6.29
C GLU A 3 -12.99 2.49 -6.71
N LEU A 4 -13.22 1.40 -5.97
CA LEU A 4 -14.36 0.52 -6.19
C LEU A 4 -15.65 1.22 -5.77
N LYS A 5 -16.70 1.14 -6.59
CA LYS A 5 -18.01 1.72 -6.28
C LYS A 5 -18.63 1.11 -5.02
N ASP A 6 -18.39 -0.19 -4.80
CA ASP A 6 -18.86 -0.95 -3.64
C ASP A 6 -17.66 -1.61 -2.94
N SER A 7 -17.74 -1.81 -1.62
CA SER A 7 -16.72 -2.59 -0.90
C SER A 7 -16.73 -4.04 -1.36
N GLN A 8 -15.68 -4.45 -2.06
CA GLN A 8 -15.51 -5.80 -2.57
C GLN A 8 -14.17 -6.39 -2.11
N THR A 9 -14.12 -7.70 -1.96
CA THR A 9 -12.86 -8.42 -1.69
C THR A 9 -12.01 -8.42 -2.95
N ALA A 10 -10.78 -7.91 -2.84
CA ALA A 10 -9.79 -7.94 -3.91
C ALA A 10 -8.54 -8.69 -3.46
N PHE A 11 -7.87 -9.36 -4.40
CA PHE A 11 -6.52 -9.84 -4.16
C PHE A 11 -5.56 -8.64 -4.25
N ALA A 12 -4.64 -8.52 -3.31
CA ALA A 12 -3.68 -7.42 -3.30
C ALA A 12 -2.27 -7.90 -2.95
N LEU A 13 -1.28 -7.25 -3.58
CA LEU A 13 0.12 -7.38 -3.26
C LEU A 13 0.59 -6.08 -2.61
N ASP A 14 1.22 -6.16 -1.44
CA ASP A 14 1.83 -5.02 -0.73
C ASP A 14 3.35 -5.20 -0.72
N PHE A 15 4.04 -4.30 -1.40
CA PHE A 15 5.49 -4.26 -1.47
C PHE A 15 5.98 -3.07 -0.66
N GLY A 16 6.93 -3.28 0.23
CA GLY A 16 7.43 -2.20 1.07
C GLY A 16 8.91 -2.33 1.38
N GLY A 17 9.55 -1.17 1.48
CA GLY A 17 10.92 -1.01 1.91
C GLY A 17 11.02 0.14 2.89
N GLY A 18 11.89 0.02 3.88
CA GLY A 18 12.08 1.05 4.88
C GLY A 18 13.49 1.03 5.44
N ALA A 19 13.87 2.15 6.04
CA ALA A 19 15.14 2.31 6.72
C ALA A 19 14.92 2.93 8.09
N THR A 20 15.70 2.46 9.06
CA THR A 20 15.73 3.04 10.41
C THR A 20 17.09 3.66 10.64
N VAL A 21 17.09 4.93 11.05
CA VAL A 21 18.28 5.64 11.50
C VAL A 21 18.28 5.65 13.03
N PRO A 22 19.27 5.04 13.69
CA PRO A 22 19.36 5.07 15.15
C PRO A 22 19.68 6.48 15.63
N LEU A 23 18.91 6.99 16.60
CA LEU A 23 19.16 8.26 17.28
C LEU A 23 19.91 8.07 18.59
N ARG A 24 19.53 7.04 19.35
CA ARG A 24 20.12 6.64 20.65
C ARG A 24 20.02 5.13 20.81
N ALA A 25 20.62 4.58 21.86
CA ALA A 25 20.63 3.13 22.14
C ALA A 25 19.25 2.45 22.07
N ARG A 26 18.16 3.19 22.32
CA ARG A 26 16.79 2.67 22.31
C ARG A 26 15.85 3.40 21.36
N TRP A 27 16.30 4.48 20.71
CA TRP A 27 15.43 5.32 19.89
C TRP A 27 15.94 5.37 18.46
N GLY A 28 15.04 5.29 17.48
CA GLY A 28 15.33 5.46 16.07
C GLY A 28 14.28 6.30 15.36
N VAL A 29 14.63 6.84 14.20
CA VAL A 29 13.66 7.39 13.24
C VAL A 29 13.52 6.37 12.12
N ARG A 30 12.29 6.08 11.74
CA ARG A 30 11.96 5.12 10.69
C ARG A 30 11.23 5.82 9.55
N GLY A 31 11.67 5.55 8.33
CA GLY A 31 10.96 5.89 7.11
C GLY A 31 10.57 4.63 6.37
N ASP A 32 9.32 4.52 5.95
CA ASP A 32 8.81 3.40 5.15
C ASP A 32 8.13 3.90 3.88
N LEU A 33 8.38 3.20 2.78
CA LEU A 33 7.68 3.33 1.52
C LEU A 33 6.92 2.03 1.26
N ARG A 34 5.65 2.12 0.92
CA ARG A 34 4.81 0.98 0.54
C ARG A 34 4.08 1.26 -0.77
N ALA A 35 4.00 0.25 -1.61
CA ALA A 35 3.22 0.24 -2.83
C ALA A 35 2.25 -0.96 -2.76
N LEU A 36 0.97 -0.66 -2.79
CA LEU A 36 -0.10 -1.64 -2.82
C LEU A 36 -0.69 -1.71 -4.23
N VAL A 37 -0.76 -2.92 -4.76
CA VAL A 37 -1.39 -3.24 -6.04
C VAL A 37 -2.55 -4.18 -5.79
N ALA A 38 -3.77 -3.74 -6.02
CA ALA A 38 -4.96 -4.58 -5.91
C ALA A 38 -5.52 -4.95 -7.29
N PHE A 39 -5.98 -6.19 -7.39
CA PHE A 39 -6.56 -6.82 -8.58
C PHE A 39 -8.03 -7.15 -8.26
N PRO A 40 -8.97 -6.29 -8.67
CA PRO A 40 -10.40 -6.56 -8.53
C PRO A 40 -10.82 -7.74 -9.42
N ALA A 41 -11.95 -8.36 -9.10
CA ALA A 41 -12.59 -9.34 -9.98
C ALA A 41 -12.98 -8.69 -11.33
N SER A 42 -13.05 -9.49 -12.40
CA SER A 42 -13.33 -9.03 -13.76
C SER A 42 -14.72 -8.42 -13.96
N ASP A 43 -15.63 -8.64 -13.00
CA ASP A 43 -16.98 -8.09 -12.95
C ASP A 43 -17.10 -6.86 -12.03
N ALA A 44 -16.00 -6.36 -11.46
CA ALA A 44 -16.00 -5.20 -10.58
C ALA A 44 -16.39 -3.91 -11.35
N PRO A 45 -17.54 -3.29 -11.04
CA PRO A 45 -18.01 -2.10 -11.74
C PRO A 45 -17.11 -0.90 -11.43
N GLY A 46 -16.55 -0.28 -12.48
CA GLY A 46 -15.79 0.98 -12.39
C GLY A 46 -14.30 0.91 -12.74
N LEU A 47 -13.76 -0.27 -13.08
CA LEU A 47 -12.33 -0.45 -13.39
C LEU A 47 -12.06 -1.20 -14.72
N SER A 48 -13.01 -1.26 -15.64
CA SER A 48 -12.81 -1.98 -16.92
C SER A 48 -12.44 -1.03 -18.05
N THR A 49 -11.16 -0.98 -18.40
CA THR A 49 -10.72 -0.53 -19.72
C THR A 49 -10.43 -1.77 -20.58
N GLY A 50 -11.38 -2.19 -21.41
CA GLY A 50 -11.16 -3.27 -22.38
C GLY A 50 -11.38 -4.71 -21.90
N GLY A 51 -12.12 -4.94 -20.80
CA GLY A 51 -12.51 -6.30 -20.37
C GLY A 51 -11.63 -6.94 -19.30
N THR A 52 -10.64 -6.22 -18.78
CA THR A 52 -9.82 -6.58 -17.62
C THR A 52 -9.88 -5.48 -16.58
N ALA A 53 -9.99 -5.84 -15.29
CA ALA A 53 -9.98 -4.88 -14.20
C ALA A 53 -8.60 -4.19 -14.12
N ASP A 54 -8.58 -2.86 -14.19
CA ASP A 54 -7.39 -2.04 -14.04
C ASP A 54 -6.83 -2.22 -12.63
N PRO A 55 -5.51 -2.45 -12.48
CA PRO A 55 -4.91 -2.60 -11.17
C PRO A 55 -5.03 -1.30 -10.37
N ILE A 56 -5.47 -1.39 -9.12
CA ILE A 56 -5.50 -0.25 -8.21
C ILE A 56 -4.09 -0.10 -7.64
N TRP A 57 -3.43 1.01 -7.98
CA TRP A 57 -2.11 1.36 -7.46
C TRP A 57 -2.25 2.39 -6.33
N MET A 58 -1.69 2.10 -5.16
CA MET A 58 -1.67 3.01 -4.02
C MET A 58 -0.28 3.06 -3.38
N GLU A 59 0.32 4.25 -3.40
CA GLU A 59 1.60 4.51 -2.72
C GLU A 59 1.37 5.14 -1.35
N ARG A 60 2.14 4.69 -0.36
CA ARG A 60 2.10 5.21 0.99
C ARG A 60 3.51 5.44 1.51
N VAL A 61 3.71 6.61 2.08
CA VAL A 61 4.94 6.98 2.78
C VAL A 61 4.62 7.19 4.24
N THR A 62 5.40 6.60 5.13
CA THR A 62 5.27 6.78 6.57
C THR A 62 6.60 7.23 7.16
N VAL A 63 6.55 8.18 8.08
CA VAL A 63 7.68 8.57 8.92
C VAL A 63 7.27 8.41 10.37
N GLY A 64 8.13 7.79 11.17
CA GLY A 64 7.82 7.45 12.56
C GLY A 64 9.03 7.44 13.47
N LEU A 65 8.76 7.34 14.76
CA LEU A 65 9.74 7.17 15.82
C LEU A 65 9.67 5.72 16.32
N ASP A 66 10.81 5.06 16.40
CA ASP A 66 10.95 3.68 16.87
C ASP A 66 11.58 3.64 18.27
N TYR A 67 11.12 2.70 19.11
CA TYR A 67 11.66 2.46 20.44
C TYR A 67 11.88 0.97 20.70
N ARG A 68 13.12 0.60 21.07
CA ARG A 68 13.49 -0.79 21.39
C ARG A 68 13.53 -1.02 22.91
N PHE A 69 12.65 -1.91 23.38
CA PHE A 69 12.61 -2.37 24.77
C PHE A 69 13.76 -3.31 25.09
#